data_AF-A0A5K7SBQ9-F1
#
_entry.id   AF-A0A5K7SBQ9-F1
#
_cell.length_a   1.000
_cell.length_b   1.000
_cell.length_c   1.000
_cell.angle_alpha   90.00
_cell.angle_beta   90.00
_cell.angle_gamma   90.00
#
_symmetry.space_group_name_H-M   'P 1'
#
loop_
_entity.id
_entity.type
_entity.pdbx_description
1 polymer ?
#
loop_
_entity_poly.entity_id
_entity_poly.type
_entity_poly.pdbx_seq_one_letter_code
_entity_poly.pdbx_strand_id
1 'polypeptide(L)'
;MKTQEILDEILRILSSIKEDQGKLQEILTFLENEFYEPEEIPENELLEKYQKAIKKIVESMDSGLVCFLNLDTAETEDFPHELLEDPEEFEAMTGESFEGLNFEHNNWENWVSFEPLASFESFEIMKEFTDSLEDKWIKEKLINALNHRKPFANFKTIIENSEYRQNWFDFKKQFMENHVKEMLILELKSKDSDIIHEEINGFYDDDGNKVDPDTVPIPSLCVICKSHQVDDWEENLLCLMNRFDQKDDTDFKCGAFEKI
;
A
#
# COMPACT_ATOMS: atom_id res chain seq x y z
N MET A 1 -45.15 5.76 9.11
CA MET A 1 -44.59 5.30 10.39
C MET A 1 -43.59 6.32 10.88
N LYS A 2 -43.44 6.47 12.20
CA LYS A 2 -42.33 7.23 12.79
C LYS A 2 -41.03 6.43 12.62
N THR A 3 -39.88 7.11 12.57
CA THR A 3 -38.56 6.48 12.39
C THR A 3 -38.32 5.34 13.38
N GLN A 4 -38.74 5.50 14.64
CA GLN A 4 -38.62 4.46 15.65
C GLN A 4 -39.46 3.20 15.34
N GLU A 5 -40.66 3.36 14.80
CA GLU A 5 -41.53 2.23 14.46
C GLU A 5 -40.95 1.39 13.30
N ILE A 6 -40.26 2.05 12.36
CA ILE A 6 -39.55 1.39 11.25
C ILE A 6 -38.33 0.62 11.79
N LEU A 7 -37.54 1.26 12.67
CA LEU A 7 -36.39 0.64 13.30
C LEU A 7 -36.79 -0.60 14.11
N ASP A 8 -37.85 -0.50 14.90
CA ASP A 8 -38.35 -1.62 15.70
C ASP A 8 -38.82 -2.80 14.82
N GLU A 9 -39.40 -2.50 13.65
CA GLU A 9 -39.80 -3.52 12.67
C GLU A 9 -38.59 -4.18 11.99
N ILE A 10 -37.58 -3.40 11.60
CA ILE A 10 -36.31 -3.91 11.06
C ILE A 10 -35.64 -4.83 12.08
N LEU A 11 -35.45 -4.37 13.32
CA LEU A 11 -34.83 -5.16 14.38
C LEU A 11 -35.60 -6.45 14.67
N ARG A 12 -36.93 -6.41 14.58
CA ARG A 12 -37.77 -7.60 14.73
C ARG A 12 -37.56 -8.61 13.59
N ILE A 13 -37.44 -8.14 12.35
CA ILE A 13 -37.14 -9.00 11.20
C ILE A 13 -35.74 -9.60 11.36
N LEU A 14 -34.73 -8.79 11.66
CA LEU A 14 -33.36 -9.25 11.92
C LEU A 14 -33.31 -10.28 13.05
N SER A 15 -34.04 -10.04 14.14
CA SER A 15 -34.13 -10.99 15.26
C SER A 15 -34.77 -12.32 14.87
N SER A 16 -35.65 -12.34 13.87
CA SER A 16 -36.31 -13.57 13.40
C SER A 16 -35.43 -14.45 12.51
N ILE A 17 -34.38 -13.86 11.92
CA ILE A 17 -33.43 -14.53 11.02
C ILE A 17 -32.01 -14.61 11.62
N LYS A 18 -31.85 -14.26 12.91
CA LYS A 18 -30.55 -14.13 13.57
C LYS A 18 -29.67 -15.39 13.59
N GLU A 19 -30.24 -16.56 13.32
CA GLU A 19 -29.51 -17.85 13.23
C GLU A 19 -29.40 -18.36 11.78
N ASP A 20 -29.88 -17.59 10.80
CA ASP A 20 -29.86 -17.93 9.38
C ASP A 20 -28.75 -17.13 8.69
N GLN A 21 -27.58 -17.75 8.62
CA GLN A 21 -26.37 -17.10 8.14
C GLN A 21 -26.48 -16.60 6.68
N GLY A 22 -27.13 -17.36 5.80
CA GLY A 22 -27.31 -16.96 4.40
C GLY A 22 -28.13 -15.68 4.27
N LYS A 23 -29.24 -15.57 5.02
CA LYS A 23 -30.06 -14.34 5.01
C LYS A 23 -29.36 -13.16 5.66
N LEU A 24 -28.60 -13.41 6.73
CA LEU A 24 -27.79 -12.36 7.35
C LEU A 24 -26.71 -11.86 6.40
N GLN A 25 -26.08 -12.74 5.62
CA GLN A 25 -25.09 -12.39 4.62
C GLN A 25 -25.70 -11.56 3.48
N GLU A 26 -26.86 -11.95 2.94
CA GLU A 26 -27.56 -11.15 1.91
C GLU A 26 -27.90 -9.74 2.40
N ILE A 27 -28.35 -9.63 3.67
CA ILE A 27 -28.64 -8.33 4.27
C ILE A 27 -27.37 -7.54 4.51
N LEU A 28 -26.30 -8.18 5.00
CA LEU A 28 -25.01 -7.54 5.20
C LEU A 28 -24.49 -6.98 3.87
N THR A 29 -24.45 -7.78 2.81
CA THR A 29 -24.04 -7.35 1.47
C THR A 29 -24.92 -6.21 0.95
N PHE A 30 -26.24 -6.25 1.17
CA PHE A 30 -27.11 -5.14 0.79
C PHE A 30 -26.80 -3.87 1.58
N LEU A 31 -26.59 -3.97 2.89
CA LEU A 31 -26.24 -2.83 3.74
C LEU A 31 -24.87 -2.25 3.40
N GLU A 32 -23.89 -3.11 3.11
CA GLU A 32 -22.55 -2.72 2.68
C GLU A 32 -22.58 -1.92 1.38
N ASN A 33 -23.37 -2.36 0.39
CA ASN A 33 -23.44 -1.69 -0.90
C ASN A 33 -24.28 -0.41 -0.90
N GLU A 34 -25.36 -0.37 -0.12
CA GLU A 34 -26.34 0.73 -0.19
C GLU A 34 -26.17 1.78 0.92
N PHE A 35 -25.55 1.42 2.05
CA PHE A 35 -25.56 2.27 3.26
C PHE A 35 -24.23 2.33 4.01
N TYR A 36 -23.29 1.41 3.79
CA TYR A 36 -21.99 1.44 4.46
C TYR A 36 -21.07 2.43 3.77
N GLU A 37 -21.00 3.62 4.34
CA GLU A 37 -19.87 4.51 4.15
C GLU A 37 -18.86 4.11 5.24
N PRO A 38 -17.67 3.55 4.90
CA PRO A 38 -16.65 3.30 5.91
C PRO A 38 -16.42 4.61 6.67
N GLU A 39 -16.36 4.54 8.01
CA GLU A 39 -16.00 5.71 8.80
C GLU A 39 -14.65 6.23 8.25
N GLU A 40 -14.66 7.40 7.60
CA GLU A 40 -13.44 8.04 7.15
C GLU A 40 -12.65 8.41 8.40
N ILE A 41 -11.69 7.56 8.77
CA ILE A 41 -10.70 7.91 9.78
C ILE A 41 -10.03 9.19 9.26
N PRO A 42 -10.10 10.30 10.00
CA PRO A 42 -9.53 11.55 9.55
C PRO A 42 -8.05 11.35 9.20
N GLU A 43 -7.59 11.79 8.03
CA GLU A 43 -6.22 11.54 7.55
C GLU A 43 -5.15 12.02 8.54
N ASN A 44 -5.47 13.05 9.33
CA ASN A 44 -4.61 13.54 10.40
C ASN A 44 -4.44 12.55 11.56
N GLU A 45 -5.45 11.75 11.87
CA GLU A 45 -5.40 10.69 12.88
C GLU A 45 -4.61 9.48 12.35
N LEU A 46 -4.83 9.12 11.08
CA LEU A 46 -4.07 8.06 10.39
C LEU A 46 -2.56 8.32 10.37
N LEU A 47 -2.17 9.59 10.22
CA LEU A 47 -0.77 10.01 10.09
C LEU A 47 -0.10 10.37 11.41
N GLU A 48 -0.82 10.36 12.54
CA GLU A 48 -0.27 10.85 13.82
C GLU A 48 0.98 10.07 14.25
N LYS A 49 0.96 8.74 14.12
CA LYS A 49 2.10 7.88 14.49
C LYS A 49 3.32 8.07 13.58
N TYR A 50 3.12 8.55 12.35
CA TYR A 50 4.17 8.68 11.34
C TYR A 50 4.81 10.07 11.26
N GLN A 51 4.36 11.06 12.03
CA GLN A 51 4.85 12.45 11.91
C GLN A 51 6.37 12.60 11.99
N LYS A 52 7.03 11.80 12.83
CA LYS A 52 8.50 11.80 12.93
C LYS A 52 9.16 11.10 11.75
N ALA A 53 8.58 9.99 11.29
CA ALA A 53 9.06 9.24 10.15
C ALA A 53 8.96 10.07 8.86
N ILE A 54 7.83 10.75 8.63
CA ILE A 54 7.61 11.64 7.47
C ILE A 54 8.73 12.67 7.36
N LYS A 55 9.13 13.30 8.47
CA LYS A 55 10.22 14.29 8.46
C LYS A 55 11.55 13.67 8.03
N LYS A 56 11.87 12.47 8.53
CA LYS A 56 13.08 11.74 8.13
C LYS A 56 13.04 11.34 6.66
N ILE A 57 11.91 10.80 6.20
CA ILE A 57 11.71 10.40 4.81
C ILE A 57 11.97 11.59 3.88
N VAL A 58 11.41 12.76 4.19
CA VAL A 58 11.66 13.99 3.40
C VAL A 58 13.14 14.37 3.39
N GLU A 59 13.83 14.28 4.54
CA GLU A 59 15.27 14.56 4.63
C GLU A 59 16.11 13.57 3.81
N SER A 60 15.76 12.28 3.84
CA SER A 60 16.41 11.21 3.06
C SER A 60 16.19 11.43 1.56
N MET A 61 14.94 11.66 1.13
CA MET A 61 14.61 11.96 -0.27
C MET A 61 15.33 13.22 -0.79
N ASP A 62 15.38 14.29 0.02
CA ASP A 62 16.08 15.53 -0.36
C ASP A 62 17.60 15.32 -0.51
N SER A 63 18.13 14.32 0.19
CA SER A 63 19.54 13.91 0.13
C SER A 63 19.84 12.89 -0.97
N GLY A 64 18.85 12.46 -1.76
CA GLY A 64 19.01 11.46 -2.82
C GLY A 64 19.00 10.01 -2.33
N LEU A 65 18.48 9.76 -1.13
CA LEU A 65 18.37 8.43 -0.55
C LEU A 65 16.96 7.87 -0.75
N VAL A 66 16.85 6.57 -0.97
CA VAL A 66 15.60 5.82 -0.87
C VAL A 66 15.36 5.50 0.60
N CYS A 67 14.15 5.79 1.10
CA CYS A 67 13.79 5.53 2.49
C CYS A 67 12.68 4.48 2.57
N PHE A 68 12.91 3.41 3.33
CA PHE A 68 11.94 2.38 3.67
C PHE A 68 11.28 2.72 5.01
N LEU A 69 9.96 2.53 5.09
CA LEU A 69 9.16 2.75 6.28
C LEU A 69 8.49 1.44 6.70
N ASN A 70 8.71 1.02 7.94
CA ASN A 70 7.90 -0.01 8.57
C ASN A 70 6.54 0.58 8.97
N LEU A 71 5.45 0.04 8.41
CA LEU A 71 4.09 0.55 8.65
C LEU A 71 3.57 0.21 10.05
N ASP A 72 4.10 -0.84 10.69
CA ASP A 72 3.68 -1.27 12.02
C ASP A 72 4.38 -0.45 13.12
N THR A 73 5.70 -0.27 13.00
CA THR A 73 6.55 0.34 14.04
C THR A 73 6.88 1.82 13.79
N ALA A 74 6.64 2.33 12.57
CA ALA A 74 7.10 3.63 12.10
C ALA A 74 8.63 3.83 12.13
N GLU A 75 9.38 2.73 12.14
CA GLU A 75 10.84 2.72 11.95
C GLU A 75 11.20 2.98 10.48
N THR A 76 12.37 3.58 10.27
CA THR A 76 12.84 4.00 8.94
C THR A 76 14.24 3.49 8.70
N GLU A 77 14.51 3.02 7.49
CA GLU A 77 15.82 2.61 7.01
C GLU A 77 16.08 3.30 5.67
N ASP A 78 17.29 3.79 5.39
CA ASP A 78 17.59 4.53 4.16
C ASP A 78 18.91 4.13 3.53
N PHE A 79 18.94 4.18 2.19
CA PHE A 79 20.09 3.81 1.37
C PHE A 79 20.25 4.75 0.18
N PRO A 80 21.48 4.98 -0.31
CA PRO A 80 21.68 5.69 -1.56
C PRO A 80 20.89 5.05 -2.71
N HIS A 81 20.22 5.87 -3.52
CA HIS A 81 19.44 5.36 -4.64
C HIS A 81 20.32 4.60 -5.64
N GLU A 82 21.51 5.12 -5.93
CA GLU A 82 22.46 4.49 -6.85
C GLU A 82 22.96 3.13 -6.34
N LEU A 83 23.05 2.93 -5.02
CA LEU A 83 23.42 1.65 -4.42
C LEU A 83 22.36 0.57 -4.71
N LEU A 84 21.09 0.95 -4.78
CA LEU A 84 19.98 0.02 -5.04
C LEU A 84 19.79 -0.25 -6.54
N GLU A 85 20.01 0.76 -7.40
CA GLU A 85 19.88 0.61 -8.85
C GLU A 85 21.06 -0.13 -9.49
N ASP A 86 22.30 0.26 -9.18
CA ASP A 86 23.52 -0.33 -9.73
C ASP A 86 24.61 -0.44 -8.63
N PRO A 87 24.55 -1.51 -7.82
CA PRO A 87 25.53 -1.74 -6.75
C PRO A 87 26.98 -1.81 -7.25
N GLU A 88 27.21 -2.30 -8.47
CA GLU A 88 28.55 -2.42 -9.05
C GLU A 88 29.13 -1.04 -9.40
N GLU A 89 28.33 -0.18 -10.04
CA GLU A 89 28.74 1.20 -10.33
C GLU A 89 28.94 2.00 -9.04
N PHE A 90 28.06 1.82 -8.04
CA PHE A 90 28.21 2.46 -6.74
C PHE A 90 29.52 2.06 -6.06
N GLU A 91 29.83 0.76 -5.97
CA GLU A 91 31.09 0.27 -5.38
C GLU A 91 32.31 0.80 -6.16
N ALA A 92 32.24 0.85 -7.49
CA ALA A 92 33.32 1.41 -8.30
C ALA A 92 33.54 2.91 -8.05
N MET A 93 32.48 3.65 -7.73
CA MET A 93 32.53 5.10 -7.49
C MET A 93 32.95 5.45 -6.06
N THR A 94 32.44 4.74 -5.06
CA THR A 94 32.61 5.05 -3.63
C THR A 94 33.67 4.20 -2.95
N GLY A 95 33.94 3.00 -3.48
CA GLY A 95 34.76 1.98 -2.83
C GLY A 95 34.05 1.27 -1.67
N GLU A 96 32.77 1.54 -1.45
CA GLU A 96 31.94 0.86 -0.45
C GLU A 96 31.26 -0.35 -1.09
N SER A 97 31.54 -1.54 -0.55
CA SER A 97 30.98 -2.77 -1.10
C SER A 97 29.55 -3.00 -0.62
N PHE A 98 28.72 -3.49 -1.54
CA PHE A 98 27.40 -4.00 -1.24
C PHE A 98 27.45 -5.31 -0.43
N GLU A 99 28.55 -6.07 -0.55
CA GLU A 99 28.72 -7.36 0.13
C GLU A 99 28.84 -7.18 1.65
N GLY A 100 27.73 -7.46 2.36
CA GLY A 100 27.66 -7.40 3.83
C GLY A 100 26.70 -6.37 4.39
N LEU A 101 26.01 -5.60 3.53
CA LEU A 101 24.87 -4.81 3.94
C LEU A 101 23.71 -5.73 4.34
N ASN A 102 23.16 -5.50 5.52
CA ASN A 102 21.95 -6.16 5.99
C ASN A 102 20.81 -5.17 5.89
N PHE A 103 19.85 -5.47 5.03
CA PHE A 103 18.63 -4.69 4.88
C PHE A 103 17.66 -5.10 5.99
N GLU A 104 17.49 -4.26 7.00
CA GLU A 104 16.59 -4.49 8.12
C GLU A 104 15.15 -4.68 7.61
N HIS A 105 14.76 -3.91 6.58
CA HIS A 105 13.44 -3.99 5.96
C HIS A 105 13.08 -5.36 5.36
N ASN A 106 14.06 -6.21 5.02
CA ASN A 106 13.78 -7.58 4.57
C ASN A 106 13.10 -8.43 5.65
N ASN A 107 13.14 -8.00 6.91
CA ASN A 107 12.48 -8.70 8.03
C ASN A 107 11.15 -8.03 8.42
N TRP A 108 10.73 -6.97 7.73
CA TRP A 108 9.46 -6.30 7.98
C TRP A 108 8.35 -6.95 7.18
N GLU A 109 7.21 -7.20 7.82
CA GLU A 109 6.02 -7.75 7.16
C GLU A 109 5.29 -6.68 6.35
N ASN A 110 5.09 -5.50 6.96
CA ASN A 110 4.44 -4.36 6.32
C ASN A 110 5.41 -3.19 6.17
N TRP A 111 5.84 -2.92 4.94
CA TRP A 111 6.68 -1.79 4.64
C TRP A 111 6.36 -1.16 3.28
N VAL A 112 6.83 0.08 3.09
CA VAL A 112 6.75 0.83 1.84
C VAL A 112 8.04 1.62 1.62
N SER A 113 8.45 1.83 0.37
CA SER A 113 9.62 2.63 -0.01
C SER A 113 9.23 4.01 -0.55
N PHE A 114 10.09 4.99 -0.29
CA PHE A 114 9.99 6.37 -0.74
C PHE A 114 11.26 6.72 -1.51
N GLU A 115 11.14 6.92 -2.81
CA GLU A 115 12.26 7.25 -3.68
C GLU A 115 12.49 8.77 -3.77
N PRO A 116 13.72 9.22 -4.08
CA PRO A 116 13.96 10.61 -4.44
C PRO A 116 13.05 11.06 -5.59
N LEU A 117 12.60 12.31 -5.55
CA LEU A 117 11.73 12.86 -6.59
C LEU A 117 12.35 12.70 -7.97
N ALA A 118 11.58 12.13 -8.90
CA ALA A 118 11.98 12.07 -10.29
C ALA A 118 12.17 13.48 -10.86
N SER A 119 12.93 13.58 -11.96
CA SER A 119 13.22 14.89 -12.57
C SER A 119 11.95 15.67 -12.94
N PHE A 120 10.88 14.99 -13.36
CA PHE A 120 9.62 15.66 -13.70
C PHE A 120 8.92 16.21 -12.45
N GLU A 121 8.88 15.48 -11.34
CA GLU A 121 8.29 15.93 -10.06
C GLU A 121 9.09 17.10 -9.47
N SER A 122 10.43 16.97 -9.51
CA SER A 122 11.34 18.06 -9.15
C SER A 122 11.16 19.30 -10.04
N PHE A 123 10.68 19.15 -11.28
CA PHE A 123 10.36 20.28 -12.15
C PHE A 123 8.99 20.87 -11.83
N GLU A 124 7.99 20.04 -11.50
CA GLU A 124 6.67 20.50 -11.02
C GLU A 124 6.79 21.38 -9.77
N ILE A 125 7.57 20.95 -8.78
CA ILE A 125 7.75 21.70 -7.53
C ILE A 125 8.33 23.11 -7.79
N MET A 126 9.20 23.24 -8.80
CA MET A 126 9.79 24.53 -9.20
C MET A 126 8.76 25.43 -9.89
N LYS A 127 7.86 24.86 -10.70
CA LYS A 127 6.75 25.59 -11.34
C LYS A 127 5.76 26.07 -10.30
N GLU A 128 5.29 25.18 -9.43
CA GLU A 128 4.35 25.51 -8.35
C GLU A 128 4.91 26.61 -7.44
N PHE A 129 6.19 26.51 -7.04
CA PHE A 129 6.84 27.59 -6.30
C PHE A 129 6.84 28.90 -7.08
N THR A 130 7.27 28.87 -8.34
CA THR A 130 7.29 30.05 -9.21
C THR A 130 5.91 30.68 -9.34
N ASP A 131 4.86 29.87 -9.42
CA ASP A 131 3.50 30.32 -9.57
C ASP A 131 2.92 30.92 -8.29
N SER A 132 3.36 30.42 -7.12
CA SER A 132 2.97 30.94 -5.82
C SER A 132 3.52 32.34 -5.50
N LEU A 133 4.54 32.84 -6.23
CA LEU A 133 5.16 34.14 -5.98
C LEU A 133 4.29 35.33 -6.44
N GLU A 134 4.12 36.31 -5.55
CA GLU A 134 3.43 37.58 -5.86
C GLU A 134 4.31 38.58 -6.62
N ASP A 135 5.62 38.58 -6.37
CA ASP A 135 6.57 39.46 -7.05
C ASP A 135 6.78 39.03 -8.51
N LYS A 136 6.22 39.86 -9.40
CA LYS A 136 6.26 39.63 -10.85
C LYS A 136 7.67 39.57 -11.42
N TRP A 137 8.62 40.33 -10.86
CA TRP A 137 9.97 40.40 -11.43
C TRP A 137 10.72 39.09 -11.22
N ILE A 138 10.68 38.53 -10.00
CA ILE A 138 11.31 37.24 -9.72
C ILE A 138 10.54 36.11 -10.42
N LYS A 139 9.20 36.18 -10.45
CA LYS A 139 8.35 35.20 -11.14
C LYS A 139 8.68 35.10 -12.62
N GLU A 140 8.74 36.22 -13.34
CA GLU A 140 9.12 36.25 -14.76
C GLU A 140 10.53 35.70 -14.99
N LYS A 141 11.48 36.00 -14.09
CA LYS A 141 12.85 35.45 -14.18
C LYS A 141 12.87 33.94 -14.03
N LEU A 142 12.14 33.39 -13.06
CA LEU A 142 12.07 31.95 -12.83
C LEU A 142 11.32 31.23 -13.96
N ILE A 143 10.21 31.80 -14.46
CA ILE A 143 9.50 31.27 -15.65
C ILE A 143 10.45 31.19 -16.84
N ASN A 144 11.23 32.25 -17.10
CA ASN A 144 12.21 32.23 -18.18
C ASN A 144 13.30 31.16 -17.94
N ALA A 145 13.79 31.01 -16.71
CA ALA A 145 14.78 29.99 -16.37
C ALA A 145 14.26 28.57 -16.61
N LEU A 146 13.01 28.28 -16.24
CA LEU A 146 12.38 26.97 -16.39
C LEU A 146 12.07 26.61 -17.85
N ASN A 147 11.87 27.60 -18.72
CA ASN A 147 11.61 27.41 -20.16
C ASN A 147 12.88 27.33 -21.03
N HIS A 148 14.07 27.41 -20.44
CA HIS A 148 15.35 27.41 -21.16
C HIS A 148 16.22 26.18 -20.86
N ARG A 149 17.36 26.07 -21.57
CA ARG A 149 18.33 24.99 -21.34
C ARG A 149 18.86 25.04 -19.91
N LYS A 150 18.97 23.87 -19.27
CA LYS A 150 19.41 23.69 -17.88
C LYS A 150 18.47 24.35 -16.86
N PRO A 151 17.16 24.02 -16.88
CA PRO A 151 16.16 24.69 -16.05
C PRO A 151 16.49 24.63 -14.56
N PHE A 152 16.85 23.45 -14.04
CA PHE A 152 17.21 23.25 -12.64
C PHE A 152 18.39 24.13 -12.19
N ALA A 153 19.48 24.15 -12.96
CA ALA A 153 20.68 24.92 -12.62
C ALA A 153 20.41 26.43 -12.65
N ASN A 154 19.67 26.91 -13.65
CA ASN A 154 19.33 28.33 -13.77
C ASN A 154 18.38 28.77 -12.65
N PHE A 155 17.35 27.97 -12.37
CA PHE A 155 16.41 28.20 -11.27
C PHE A 155 17.17 28.29 -9.94
N LYS A 156 18.00 27.29 -9.63
CA LYS A 156 18.80 27.26 -8.40
C LYS A 156 19.72 28.48 -8.27
N THR A 157 20.40 28.86 -9.34
CA THR A 157 21.27 30.04 -9.36
C THR A 157 20.48 31.33 -9.07
N ILE A 158 19.27 31.49 -9.62
CA ILE A 158 18.45 32.67 -9.36
C ILE A 158 18.00 32.70 -7.89
N ILE A 159 17.51 31.57 -7.37
CA ILE A 159 17.03 31.47 -5.99
C ILE A 159 18.16 31.71 -4.99
N GLU A 160 19.31 31.06 -5.16
CA GLU A 160 20.47 31.18 -4.25
C GLU A 160 20.98 32.61 -4.11
N ASN A 161 20.86 33.40 -5.18
CA ASN A 161 21.29 34.80 -5.22
C ASN A 161 20.15 35.80 -4.97
N SER A 162 19.02 35.33 -4.42
CA SER A 162 17.83 36.15 -4.13
C SER A 162 17.44 36.09 -2.66
N GLU A 163 16.57 37.00 -2.24
CA GLU A 163 15.96 36.96 -0.90
C GLU A 163 14.96 35.80 -0.73
N TYR A 164 14.49 35.20 -1.83
CA TYR A 164 13.53 34.10 -1.86
C TYR A 164 14.15 32.73 -1.55
N ARG A 165 15.45 32.67 -1.22
CA ARG A 165 16.16 31.43 -0.91
C ARG A 165 15.46 30.64 0.20
N GLN A 166 15.12 31.28 1.31
CA GLN A 166 14.47 30.59 2.43
C GLN A 166 13.03 30.19 2.07
N ASN A 167 12.29 31.07 1.39
CA ASN A 167 10.94 30.77 0.90
C ASN A 167 10.91 29.51 0.02
N TRP A 168 11.91 29.34 -0.84
CA TRP A 168 12.06 28.13 -1.66
C TRP A 168 12.27 26.88 -0.80
N PHE A 169 13.17 26.91 0.19
CA PHE A 169 13.42 25.75 1.04
C PHE A 169 12.19 25.37 1.87
N ASP A 170 11.51 26.36 2.44
CA ASP A 170 10.29 26.14 3.23
C ASP A 170 9.17 25.57 2.35
N PHE A 171 8.99 26.12 1.15
CA PHE A 171 8.02 25.62 0.17
C PHE A 171 8.33 24.19 -0.27
N LYS A 172 9.58 23.93 -0.68
CA LYS A 172 10.02 22.61 -1.11
C LYS A 172 9.79 21.57 -0.02
N LYS A 173 10.17 21.89 1.21
CA LYS A 173 9.97 21.00 2.37
C LYS A 173 8.49 20.71 2.60
N GLN A 174 7.64 21.73 2.61
CA GLN A 174 6.20 21.55 2.81
C GLN A 174 5.57 20.71 1.70
N PHE A 175 5.95 20.94 0.46
CA PHE A 175 5.45 20.16 -0.68
C PHE A 175 5.89 18.70 -0.57
N MET A 176 7.16 18.44 -0.25
CA MET A 176 7.65 17.06 -0.05
C MET A 176 6.96 16.37 1.13
N GLU A 177 6.75 17.07 2.24
CA GLU A 177 5.98 16.53 3.38
C GLU A 177 4.54 16.17 2.97
N ASN A 178 3.89 16.96 2.12
CA ASN A 178 2.55 16.64 1.63
C ASN A 178 2.56 15.45 0.66
N HIS A 179 3.53 15.40 -0.26
CA HIS A 179 3.68 14.29 -1.19
C HIS A 179 3.90 12.95 -0.46
N VAL A 180 4.78 12.92 0.54
CA VAL A 180 5.01 11.73 1.37
C VAL A 180 3.73 11.31 2.11
N LYS A 181 2.96 12.26 2.64
CA LYS A 181 1.67 11.97 3.30
C LYS A 181 0.66 11.37 2.33
N GLU A 182 0.54 11.94 1.13
CA GLU A 182 -0.38 11.44 0.09
C GLU A 182 -0.03 10.00 -0.30
N MET A 183 1.24 9.71 -0.55
CA MET A 183 1.68 8.34 -0.85
C MET A 183 1.42 7.38 0.31
N LEU A 184 1.71 7.79 1.56
CA LEU A 184 1.47 6.96 2.73
C LEU A 184 -0.01 6.70 2.97
N ILE A 185 -0.88 7.69 2.77
CA ILE A 185 -2.34 7.51 2.88
C ILE A 185 -2.84 6.52 1.83
N LEU A 186 -2.36 6.64 0.58
CA LEU A 186 -2.72 5.70 -0.48
C LEU A 186 -2.31 4.28 -0.14
N GLU A 187 -1.10 4.08 0.37
CA GLU A 187 -0.59 2.77 0.77
C GLU A 187 -1.35 2.16 1.95
N LEU A 188 -1.73 2.97 2.95
CA LEU A 188 -2.52 2.50 4.08
C LEU A 188 -3.94 2.09 3.64
N LYS A 189 -4.56 2.90 2.77
CA LYS A 189 -5.90 2.63 2.24
C LYS A 189 -5.93 1.41 1.30
N SER A 190 -4.90 1.18 0.50
CA SER A 190 -4.83 -0.01 -0.37
C SER A 190 -4.75 -1.29 0.46
N LYS A 191 -3.93 -1.31 1.52
CA LYS A 191 -3.81 -2.47 2.41
C LYS A 191 -5.09 -2.77 3.17
N ASP A 192 -5.79 -1.75 3.65
CA ASP A 192 -7.11 -1.94 4.28
C ASP A 192 -8.11 -2.54 3.28
N SER A 193 -8.06 -2.13 2.00
CA SER A 193 -8.91 -2.69 0.95
C SER A 193 -8.57 -4.13 0.60
N ASP A 194 -7.29 -4.51 0.63
CA ASP A 194 -6.85 -5.88 0.36
C ASP A 194 -7.26 -6.82 1.52
N ILE A 195 -7.17 -6.35 2.77
CA ILE A 195 -7.70 -7.08 3.94
C ILE A 195 -9.21 -7.30 3.81
N ILE A 196 -9.96 -6.25 3.43
CA ILE A 196 -11.42 -6.36 3.21
C ILE A 196 -11.72 -7.31 2.04
N HIS A 197 -10.94 -7.28 0.95
CA HIS A 197 -11.11 -8.19 -0.17
C HIS A 197 -10.77 -9.65 0.16
N GLU A 198 -9.72 -9.92 0.95
CA GLU A 198 -9.39 -11.27 1.46
C GLU A 198 -10.40 -11.78 2.49
N GLU A 199 -10.99 -10.88 3.29
CA GLU A 199 -12.05 -11.21 4.23
C GLU A 199 -13.39 -11.51 3.53
N ILE A 200 -13.64 -10.95 2.33
CA ILE A 200 -14.84 -11.22 1.53
C ILE A 200 -14.64 -12.41 0.57
N ASN A 201 -13.42 -12.63 0.04
CA ASN A 201 -13.07 -13.73 -0.87
C ASN A 201 -12.52 -14.98 -0.15
N GLY A 202 -12.83 -15.17 1.13
CA GLY A 202 -12.42 -16.37 1.87
C GLY A 202 -12.94 -17.68 1.25
N PHE A 203 -12.32 -18.80 1.60
CA PHE A 203 -12.87 -20.13 1.33
C PHE A 203 -13.89 -20.46 2.42
N TYR A 204 -15.14 -20.74 2.06
CA TYR A 204 -16.22 -21.03 3.03
C TYR A 204 -16.82 -22.41 2.77
N ASP A 205 -17.29 -23.06 3.84
CA ASP A 205 -18.08 -24.28 3.73
C ASP A 205 -19.54 -23.98 3.33
N ASP A 206 -20.32 -25.03 3.04
CA ASP A 206 -21.72 -24.91 2.63
C ASP A 206 -22.63 -24.30 3.72
N ASP A 207 -22.17 -24.26 4.96
CA ASP A 207 -22.84 -23.61 6.09
C ASP A 207 -22.41 -22.14 6.25
N GLY A 208 -21.42 -21.68 5.47
CA GLY A 208 -20.89 -20.33 5.46
C GLY A 208 -19.75 -20.09 6.45
N ASN A 209 -19.20 -21.11 7.10
CA ASN A 209 -18.05 -20.94 7.99
C ASN A 209 -16.77 -20.78 7.16
N LYS A 210 -15.91 -19.84 7.55
CA LYS A 210 -14.60 -19.66 6.91
C LYS A 210 -13.73 -20.89 7.18
N VAL A 211 -13.25 -21.50 6.11
CA VAL A 211 -12.37 -22.66 6.12
C VAL A 211 -10.94 -22.16 5.99
N ASP A 212 -10.12 -22.52 6.97
CA ASP A 212 -8.66 -22.32 6.90
C ASP A 212 -8.05 -23.39 5.98
N PRO A 213 -7.51 -23.01 4.80
CA PRO A 213 -6.94 -23.96 3.85
C PRO A 213 -5.84 -24.85 4.43
N ASP A 214 -5.06 -24.33 5.38
CA ASP A 214 -3.93 -25.05 5.99
C ASP A 214 -4.38 -26.15 6.95
N THR A 215 -5.65 -26.10 7.38
CA THR A 215 -6.25 -27.14 8.23
C THR A 215 -6.78 -28.33 7.44
N VAL A 216 -6.90 -28.20 6.12
CA VAL A 216 -7.47 -29.25 5.26
C VAL A 216 -6.41 -30.34 5.01
N PRO A 217 -6.63 -31.58 5.47
CA PRO A 217 -5.64 -32.64 5.32
C PRO A 217 -5.29 -32.87 3.85
N ILE A 218 -4.01 -33.11 3.55
CA ILE A 218 -3.55 -33.49 2.21
C ILE A 218 -3.58 -35.02 2.11
N PRO A 219 -4.53 -35.63 1.38
CA PRO A 219 -4.59 -37.07 1.23
C PRO A 219 -3.37 -37.59 0.48
N SER A 220 -2.93 -38.81 0.78
CA SER A 220 -1.74 -39.41 0.15
C SER A 220 -1.84 -39.49 -1.38
N LEU A 221 -3.06 -39.56 -1.92
CA LEU A 221 -3.32 -39.52 -3.36
C LEU A 221 -2.95 -38.17 -3.98
N CYS A 222 -3.20 -37.05 -3.29
CA CYS A 222 -2.87 -35.71 -3.78
C CYS A 222 -1.37 -35.44 -3.78
N VAL A 223 -0.62 -35.98 -2.81
CA VAL A 223 0.85 -35.81 -2.72
C VAL A 223 1.56 -36.31 -3.99
N ILE A 224 1.03 -37.35 -4.63
CA ILE A 224 1.58 -37.94 -5.85
C ILE A 224 0.85 -37.48 -7.14
N CYS A 225 -0.01 -36.44 -7.03
CA CYS A 225 -0.80 -35.92 -8.12
C CYS A 225 -0.06 -34.79 -8.86
N LYS A 226 -0.09 -34.82 -10.19
CA LYS A 226 0.54 -33.83 -11.05
C LYS A 226 -0.05 -32.44 -10.84
N SER A 227 -1.38 -32.29 -10.83
CA SER A 227 -2.05 -31.00 -10.63
C SER A 227 -1.77 -30.39 -9.25
N HIS A 228 -1.52 -31.20 -8.21
CA HIS A 228 -1.15 -30.67 -6.90
C HIS A 228 0.28 -30.11 -6.86
N GLN A 229 1.14 -30.51 -7.79
CA GLN A 229 2.53 -30.01 -7.88
C GLN A 229 2.64 -28.78 -8.79
N VAL A 230 1.56 -28.39 -9.47
CA VAL A 230 1.53 -27.15 -10.25
C VAL A 230 1.17 -26.03 -9.28
N ASP A 231 2.02 -25.00 -9.24
CA ASP A 231 1.77 -23.77 -8.47
C ASP A 231 0.76 -22.88 -9.22
N ASP A 232 -0.42 -23.45 -9.48
CA ASP A 232 -1.56 -22.78 -10.09
C ASP A 232 -2.66 -22.64 -9.02
N TRP A 233 -2.99 -21.40 -8.70
CA TRP A 233 -3.91 -21.06 -7.62
C TRP A 233 -5.35 -21.51 -7.91
N GLU A 234 -5.80 -21.51 -9.17
CA GLU A 234 -7.17 -21.94 -9.54
C GLU A 234 -7.33 -23.47 -9.40
N GLU A 235 -6.36 -24.25 -9.89
CA GLU A 235 -6.37 -25.71 -9.75
C GLU A 235 -6.22 -26.14 -8.29
N ASN A 236 -5.42 -25.42 -7.50
CA ASN A 236 -5.22 -25.70 -6.08
C ASN A 236 -6.47 -25.39 -5.24
N LEU A 237 -7.29 -24.42 -5.64
CA LEU A 237 -8.58 -24.13 -4.99
C LEU A 237 -9.57 -25.29 -5.19
N LEU A 238 -9.70 -25.81 -6.42
CA LEU A 238 -10.56 -26.97 -6.68
C LEU A 238 -10.07 -28.24 -5.95
N CYS A 239 -8.75 -28.41 -5.84
CA CYS A 239 -8.16 -29.49 -5.05
C CYS A 239 -8.44 -29.32 -3.55
N LEU A 240 -8.41 -28.09 -3.04
CA LEU A 240 -8.77 -27.79 -1.66
C LEU A 240 -10.24 -28.10 -1.37
N MET A 241 -11.14 -27.65 -2.25
CA MET A 241 -12.58 -27.93 -2.16
C MET A 241 -12.88 -29.42 -2.07
N ASN A 242 -12.32 -30.20 -3.00
CA ASN A 242 -12.57 -31.64 -3.05
C ASN A 242 -11.98 -32.38 -1.84
N ARG A 243 -10.86 -31.90 -1.28
CA ARG A 243 -10.29 -32.44 -0.03
C ARG A 243 -11.15 -32.12 1.18
N PHE A 244 -11.67 -30.90 1.24
CA PHE A 244 -12.50 -30.45 2.36
C PHE A 244 -13.85 -31.17 2.40
N ASP A 245 -14.50 -31.34 1.24
CA ASP A 245 -15.77 -32.08 1.11
C ASP A 245 -15.64 -33.53 1.61
N GLN A 246 -14.48 -34.16 1.37
CA GLN A 246 -14.21 -35.54 1.74
C GLN A 246 -13.36 -35.67 3.02
N LYS A 247 -13.22 -34.61 3.83
CA LYS A 247 -12.31 -34.61 4.99
C LYS A 247 -12.70 -35.61 6.08
N ASP A 248 -14.00 -35.89 6.20
CA ASP A 248 -14.57 -36.80 7.19
C ASP A 248 -14.85 -38.20 6.60
N ASP A 249 -14.57 -38.41 5.31
CA ASP A 249 -14.77 -39.68 4.64
C ASP A 249 -13.65 -40.68 4.96
N THR A 250 -14.00 -41.98 4.96
CA THR A 250 -13.01 -43.04 5.24
C THR A 250 -11.97 -43.21 4.14
N ASP A 251 -12.31 -42.88 2.90
CA ASP A 251 -11.44 -43.02 1.73
C ASP A 251 -11.58 -41.80 0.81
N PHE A 252 -10.48 -41.08 0.57
CA PHE A 252 -10.44 -39.98 -0.38
C PHE A 252 -10.43 -40.47 -1.84
N LYS A 253 -11.28 -39.88 -2.68
CA LYS A 253 -11.37 -40.18 -4.12
C LYS A 253 -11.34 -38.88 -4.94
N CYS A 254 -10.43 -38.82 -5.90
CA CYS A 254 -10.36 -37.70 -6.84
C CYS A 254 -10.48 -38.22 -8.29
N GLY A 255 -11.52 -37.79 -8.99
CA GLY A 255 -11.75 -38.15 -10.40
C GLY A 255 -10.80 -37.44 -11.38
N ALA A 256 -10.16 -36.36 -10.95
CA ALA A 256 -9.18 -35.59 -11.71
C ALA A 256 -7.73 -35.99 -11.37
N PHE A 257 -7.52 -37.08 -10.62
CA PHE A 257 -6.17 -37.51 -10.25
C PHE A 257 -5.35 -37.93 -11.47
N GLU A 258 -4.22 -37.26 -11.66
CA GLU A 258 -3.18 -37.64 -12.60
C GLU A 258 -1.88 -37.92 -11.86
N LYS A 259 -1.32 -39.12 -12.01
CA LYS A 259 -0.06 -39.46 -11.35
C LYS A 259 1.11 -38.73 -12.02
N ILE A 260 2.02 -38.18 -11.20
CA ILE A 260 3.32 -37.62 -11.65
C ILE A 260 4.16 -38.69 -12.35
#